data_AF-A0AAW2QZH3-F1
#
_entry.id   AF-A0AAW2QZH3-F1
#
_cell.length_a   1.000
_cell.length_b   1.000
_cell.length_c   1.000
_cell.angle_alpha   90.00
_cell.angle_beta   90.00
_cell.angle_gamma   90.00
#
_symmetry.space_group_name_H-M   'P 1'
#
loop_
_entity.id
_entity.type
_entity.pdbx_description
1 polymer ?
#
loop_
_entity_poly.entity_id
_entity_poly.type
_entity_poly.pdbx_seq_one_letter_code
_entity_poly.pdbx_strand_id
1 'polypeptide(L)'
;MVACCIRRTTLIWTTSSFVDNLGTSRQRNPNCKKTLYVVLRYLLLTPRLQRLRLCASETTAEQMTWYANHKTKEGSMCHPSDAKALRHFDRRHPDFAAEPRNVRLGLCTDGFAPHGQYGRTYSCWPVKLTPYNLPPGMCMSSEYMFLTMVIPDP
;
A
#
# COMPACT_ATOMS: atom_id res chain seq x y z
N MET A 1 -6.73 1.66 -3.33
CA MET A 1 -5.55 2.53 -3.51
C MET A 1 -5.26 3.23 -2.19
N VAL A 2 -3.99 3.35 -1.81
CA VAL A 2 -3.58 3.99 -0.54
C VAL A 2 -2.74 5.23 -0.84
N ALA A 3 -3.03 6.33 -0.16
CA ALA A 3 -2.31 7.58 -0.29
C ALA A 3 -1.89 8.06 1.10
N CYS A 4 -0.67 8.55 1.23
CA CYS A 4 -0.12 8.99 2.52
C CYS A 4 0.31 10.45 2.45
N CYS A 5 -0.28 11.28 3.31
CA CYS A 5 0.18 12.65 3.54
C CYS A 5 1.24 12.65 4.65
N ILE A 6 2.47 13.00 4.30
CA ILE A 6 3.60 12.97 5.25
C ILE A 6 3.51 14.09 6.28
N ARG A 7 2.99 15.28 5.92
CA ARG A 7 2.87 16.42 6.86
C ARG A 7 1.81 16.19 7.95
N ARG A 8 0.73 15.47 7.64
CA ARG A 8 -0.41 15.25 8.56
C ARG A 8 -0.52 13.79 9.03
N THR A 9 0.46 12.94 8.68
CA THR A 9 0.43 11.47 8.91
C THR A 9 -0.91 10.83 8.61
N THR A 10 -1.63 11.36 7.62
CA THR A 10 -2.98 10.92 7.27
C THR A 10 -2.88 9.90 6.14
N LEU A 11 -3.39 8.70 6.39
CA LEU A 11 -3.57 7.69 5.36
C LEU A 11 -4.98 7.83 4.79
N ILE A 12 -5.07 8.01 3.47
CA ILE A 12 -6.33 8.00 2.73
C ILE A 12 -6.37 6.67 1.98
N TRP A 13 -7.34 5.82 2.30
CA TRP A 13 -7.60 4.60 1.55
C TRP A 13 -8.94 4.70 0.85
N THR A 14 -8.97 4.31 -0.42
CA THR A 14 -10.21 4.13 -1.18
C THR A 14 -10.46 2.64 -1.32
N THR A 15 -11.05 2.03 -0.29
CA THR A 15 -11.60 0.67 -0.31
C THR A 15 -12.77 0.58 0.68
N SER A 16 -13.98 0.52 0.18
CA SER A 16 -15.22 0.32 0.97
C SER A 16 -15.54 -1.17 1.18
N SER A 17 -14.52 -2.04 1.24
CA SER A 17 -14.75 -3.51 1.32
C SER A 17 -13.65 -4.33 1.98
N PHE A 18 -12.43 -3.76 2.16
CA PHE A 18 -11.33 -4.50 2.79
C PHE A 18 -11.35 -4.39 4.32
N VAL A 19 -11.79 -3.25 4.85
CA VAL A 19 -11.78 -2.97 6.31
C VAL A 19 -13.06 -3.49 6.99
N ASP A 20 -14.18 -3.57 6.27
CA ASP A 20 -15.47 -3.98 6.87
C ASP A 20 -15.49 -5.46 7.28
N ASN A 21 -14.58 -6.28 6.76
CA ASN A 21 -14.37 -7.67 7.21
C ASN A 21 -13.34 -7.81 8.35
N LEU A 22 -12.73 -6.72 8.81
CA LEU A 22 -11.75 -6.69 9.91
C LEU A 22 -12.41 -6.25 11.22
N GLY A 23 -13.62 -6.74 11.47
CA GLY A 23 -14.39 -6.46 12.68
C GLY A 23 -13.68 -6.92 13.94
N THR A 24 -13.02 -6.01 14.65
CA THR A 24 -12.62 -6.15 16.05
C THR A 24 -13.85 -6.03 16.94
N SER A 25 -14.68 -7.07 17.00
CA SER A 25 -15.71 -7.19 18.03
C SER A 25 -15.22 -8.07 19.18
N ARG A 26 -14.77 -7.43 20.26
CA ARG A 26 -14.67 -8.08 21.58
C ARG A 26 -16.08 -8.26 22.13
N GLN A 27 -16.73 -9.37 21.82
CA GLN A 27 -17.83 -9.86 22.65
C GLN A 27 -17.54 -11.31 23.09
N ARG A 28 -17.27 -11.47 24.38
CA ARG A 28 -17.18 -12.79 25.03
C ARG A 28 -18.60 -13.31 25.21
N ASN A 29 -19.04 -14.19 24.33
CA ASN A 29 -20.22 -15.01 24.55
C ASN A 29 -19.76 -16.42 24.98
N PRO A 30 -20.08 -16.89 26.20
CA PRO A 30 -19.51 -18.11 26.78
C PRO A 30 -20.01 -19.43 26.16
N ASN A 31 -20.78 -19.41 25.06
CA ASN A 31 -21.40 -20.62 24.52
C ASN A 31 -21.19 -20.86 23.00
N CYS A 32 -20.12 -20.34 22.40
CA CYS A 32 -19.88 -20.46 20.95
C CYS A 32 -18.58 -21.20 20.62
N LYS A 33 -18.68 -22.07 19.60
CA LYS A 33 -17.62 -22.86 18.96
C LYS A 33 -16.31 -22.05 18.87
N LYS A 34 -15.16 -22.69 19.16
CA LYS A 34 -13.82 -22.05 19.13
C LYS A 34 -13.60 -21.29 17.81
N THR A 35 -13.87 -19.99 17.83
CA THR A 35 -13.59 -19.10 16.69
C THR A 35 -12.07 -18.98 16.56
N LEU A 36 -11.52 -19.41 15.42
CA LEU A 36 -10.12 -19.18 15.08
C LEU A 36 -9.89 -17.68 14.97
N TYR A 37 -8.98 -17.15 15.79
CA TYR A 37 -8.59 -15.74 15.77
C TYR A 37 -7.39 -15.56 14.83
N VAL A 38 -7.63 -14.90 13.70
CA VAL A 38 -6.55 -14.52 12.76
C VAL A 38 -5.84 -13.29 13.34
N VAL A 39 -4.58 -13.46 13.76
CA VAL A 39 -3.76 -12.35 14.28
C VAL A 39 -3.06 -11.66 13.11
N LEU A 40 -3.54 -10.46 12.76
CA LEU A 40 -2.89 -9.61 11.76
C LEU A 40 -1.71 -8.87 12.38
N ARG A 41 -0.55 -9.00 11.76
CA ARG A 41 0.67 -8.29 12.17
C ARG A 41 0.91 -7.12 11.22
N TYR A 42 0.77 -5.90 11.74
CA TYR A 42 1.05 -4.66 11.02
C TYR A 42 2.47 -4.17 11.30
N LEU A 43 3.17 -3.75 10.26
CA LEU A 43 4.42 -3.01 10.36
C LEU A 43 4.13 -1.51 10.21
N LEU A 44 4.77 -0.68 11.04
CA LEU A 44 4.57 0.78 11.00
C LEU A 44 5.09 1.37 9.67
N LEU A 45 4.17 1.91 8.86
CA LEU A 45 4.45 2.43 7.52
C LEU A 45 4.92 3.89 7.53
N THR A 46 4.25 4.71 8.34
CA THR A 46 4.54 6.13 8.49
C THR A 46 6.02 6.43 8.75
N PRO A 47 6.71 5.78 9.73
CA PRO A 47 8.12 6.07 9.96
C PRO A 47 9.03 5.59 8.81
N ARG A 48 8.65 4.54 8.07
CA ARG A 48 9.43 4.04 6.93
C ARG A 48 9.33 4.98 5.73
N LEU A 49 8.14 5.49 5.45
CA LEU A 49 7.92 6.48 4.39
C LEU A 49 8.57 7.82 4.72
N GLN A 50 8.54 8.23 6.00
CA GLN A 50 9.26 9.41 6.46
C GLN A 50 10.76 9.24 6.26
N ARG A 51 11.36 8.11 6.65
CA ARG A 51 12.78 7.83 6.40
C ARG A 51 13.13 7.82 4.92
N LEU A 52 12.32 7.17 4.08
CA LEU A 52 12.55 7.12 2.64
C LEU A 52 12.58 8.53 2.02
N ARG A 53 11.81 9.47 2.55
CA ARG A 53 11.73 10.84 2.01
C ARG A 53 12.70 11.83 2.66
N LEU A 54 12.91 11.73 3.98
CA LEU A 54 13.67 12.69 4.77
C LEU A 54 15.10 12.24 5.06
N CYS A 55 15.36 10.93 5.04
CA CYS A 55 16.64 10.33 5.44
C CYS A 55 17.33 9.54 4.32
N ALA A 56 16.69 9.39 3.16
CA ALA A 56 17.35 8.85 1.98
C ALA A 56 18.28 9.90 1.36
N SER A 57 19.09 9.49 0.38
CA SER A 57 19.94 10.41 -0.38
C SER A 57 19.11 11.56 -0.97
N GLU A 58 19.71 12.74 -1.11
CA GLU A 58 19.05 13.90 -1.75
C GLU A 58 18.47 13.52 -3.12
N THR A 59 19.21 12.72 -3.87
CA THR A 59 18.76 12.15 -5.15
C THR A 59 17.46 11.36 -5.03
N THR A 60 17.29 10.51 -4.01
CA THR A 60 16.07 9.71 -3.82
C THR A 60 14.88 10.60 -3.42
N ALA A 61 15.12 11.63 -2.60
CA ALA A 61 14.09 12.57 -2.19
C ALA A 61 13.58 13.41 -3.38
N GLU A 62 14.45 13.78 -4.31
CA GLU A 62 14.09 14.43 -5.57
C GLU A 62 13.26 13.50 -6.46
N GLN A 63 13.68 12.23 -6.61
CA GLN A 63 12.95 11.24 -7.40
C GLN A 63 11.54 10.96 -6.83
N MET A 64 11.29 11.21 -5.54
CA MET A 64 9.93 11.12 -4.95
C MET A 64 8.97 12.22 -5.41
N THR A 65 9.43 13.17 -6.24
CA THR A 65 8.59 14.16 -6.93
C THR A 65 8.50 13.91 -8.43
N TRP A 66 9.10 12.82 -8.92
CA TRP A 66 9.16 12.50 -10.35
C TRP A 66 7.78 12.45 -11.01
N TYR A 67 6.77 11.89 -10.32
CA TYR A 67 5.41 11.77 -10.86
C TYR A 67 4.83 13.13 -11.33
N ALA A 68 5.16 14.23 -10.64
CA ALA A 68 4.61 15.54 -10.94
C ALA A 68 5.28 16.18 -12.17
N ASN A 69 6.53 15.81 -12.43
CA ASN A 69 7.33 16.35 -13.52
C ASN A 69 7.21 15.50 -14.81
N HIS A 70 6.81 14.23 -14.69
CA HIS A 70 6.71 13.36 -15.84
C HIS A 70 5.51 13.74 -16.72
N LYS A 71 5.73 13.76 -18.04
CA LYS A 71 4.67 13.89 -19.03
C LYS A 71 4.36 12.51 -19.59
N THR A 72 3.13 12.06 -19.41
CA THR A 72 2.64 10.84 -20.06
C THR A 72 2.33 11.13 -21.53
N LYS A 73 2.79 10.27 -22.45
CA LYS A 73 2.28 10.30 -23.83
C LYS A 73 0.83 9.82 -23.82
N GLU A 74 -0.06 10.57 -24.45
CA GLU A 74 -1.46 10.17 -24.64
C GLU A 74 -1.55 8.76 -25.23
N GLY A 75 -2.31 7.87 -24.59
CA GLY A 75 -2.57 6.51 -25.07
C GLY A 75 -1.68 5.38 -24.54
N SER A 76 -0.59 5.66 -23.81
CA SER A 76 0.26 4.61 -23.21
C SER A 76 0.45 4.78 -21.71
N MET A 77 0.31 3.68 -20.96
CA MET A 77 0.56 3.65 -19.51
C MET A 77 2.05 3.33 -19.29
N CYS A 78 2.87 4.36 -19.09
CA CYS A 78 4.31 4.20 -18.86
C CYS A 78 4.64 4.00 -17.37
N HIS A 79 3.74 4.43 -16.48
CA HIS A 79 3.91 4.32 -15.04
C HIS A 79 2.58 3.97 -14.36
N PRO A 80 2.57 3.24 -13.22
CA PRO A 80 1.35 3.03 -12.44
C PRO A 80 0.64 4.33 -12.01
N SER A 81 1.35 5.47 -12.03
CA SER A 81 0.74 6.77 -11.79
C SER A 81 -0.28 7.18 -12.87
N ASP A 82 -0.13 6.65 -14.08
CA ASP A 82 -0.99 6.95 -15.22
C ASP A 82 -2.34 6.23 -15.16
N ALA A 83 -2.48 5.27 -14.23
CA ALA A 83 -3.66 4.44 -14.11
C ALA A 83 -4.93 5.28 -13.90
N LYS A 84 -6.01 4.88 -14.58
CA LYS A 84 -7.34 5.52 -14.46
C LYS A 84 -7.81 5.65 -13.00
N ALA A 85 -7.50 4.64 -12.17
CA ALA A 85 -7.83 4.66 -10.76
C ALA A 85 -7.16 5.82 -10.00
N LEU A 86 -5.92 6.17 -10.36
CA LEU A 86 -5.19 7.24 -9.69
C LEU A 86 -5.61 8.61 -10.20
N ARG A 87 -5.85 8.76 -11.51
CA ARG A 87 -6.47 9.97 -12.07
C ARG A 87 -7.83 10.26 -11.42
N HIS A 88 -8.61 9.21 -11.18
CA HIS A 88 -9.89 9.32 -10.47
C HIS A 88 -9.72 9.69 -8.99
N PHE A 89 -8.70 9.16 -8.32
CA PHE A 89 -8.35 9.52 -6.95
C PHE A 89 -7.92 11.00 -6.85
N ASP A 90 -7.05 11.46 -7.75
CA ASP A 90 -6.58 12.85 -7.79
C ASP A 90 -7.75 13.82 -8.02
N ARG A 91 -8.73 13.45 -8.85
CA ARG A 91 -9.97 14.22 -9.05
C ARG A 91 -10.84 14.28 -7.80
N ARG A 92 -10.87 13.21 -6.99
CA ARG A 92 -11.64 13.17 -5.73
C ARG A 92 -10.95 13.94 -4.61
N HIS A 93 -9.63 14.00 -4.63
CA HIS A 93 -8.81 14.63 -3.59
C HIS A 93 -7.85 15.68 -4.18
N PRO A 94 -8.38 16.84 -4.65
CA PRO A 94 -7.57 17.88 -5.26
C PRO A 94 -6.51 18.44 -4.30
N ASP A 95 -6.85 18.60 -3.02
CA ASP A 95 -5.90 19.06 -1.99
C ASP A 95 -4.70 18.12 -1.83
N PHE A 96 -4.94 16.81 -2.02
CA PHE A 96 -3.87 15.82 -1.97
C PHE A 96 -3.01 15.87 -3.24
N ALA A 97 -3.66 16.01 -4.41
CA ALA A 97 -2.99 16.06 -5.70
C ALA A 97 -2.15 17.33 -5.89
N ALA A 98 -2.54 18.44 -5.27
CA ALA A 98 -1.85 19.72 -5.32
C ALA A 98 -0.46 19.71 -4.67
N GLU A 99 -0.24 18.87 -3.67
CA GLU A 99 1.04 18.73 -2.99
C GLU A 99 1.82 17.55 -3.61
N PRO A 100 2.83 17.80 -4.47
CA PRO A 100 3.60 16.76 -5.14
C PRO A 100 4.45 15.93 -4.17
N ARG A 101 4.58 16.40 -2.93
CA ARG A 101 5.29 15.70 -1.86
C ARG A 101 4.50 14.56 -1.25
N ASN A 102 3.19 14.50 -1.50
CA ASN A 102 2.35 13.43 -1.01
C ASN A 102 2.66 12.12 -1.74
N VAL A 103 2.67 11.01 -0.98
CA VAL A 103 3.10 9.71 -1.51
C VAL A 103 1.89 8.88 -1.91
N ARG A 104 1.89 8.43 -3.16
CA ARG A 104 0.93 7.50 -3.74
C ARG A 104 1.46 6.09 -3.57
N LEU A 105 0.65 5.21 -3.02
CA LEU A 105 1.08 3.87 -2.67
C LEU A 105 0.21 2.83 -3.36
N GLY A 106 0.87 1.88 -4.00
CA GLY A 106 0.28 0.63 -4.45
C GLY A 106 0.32 -0.40 -3.34
N LEU A 107 -0.79 -1.09 -3.11
CA LEU A 107 -0.83 -2.32 -2.34
C LEU A 107 -0.86 -3.49 -3.31
N CYS A 108 0.01 -4.47 -3.07
CA CYS A 108 -0.05 -5.76 -3.75
C CYS A 108 -0.01 -6.89 -2.72
N THR A 109 -0.86 -7.89 -2.93
CA THR A 109 -0.88 -9.14 -2.17
C THR A 109 -0.44 -10.24 -3.11
N ASP A 110 0.52 -11.06 -2.68
CA ASP A 110 0.83 -12.29 -3.40
C ASP A 110 -0.41 -13.20 -3.32
N GLY A 111 -0.89 -13.67 -4.47
CA GLY A 111 -2.24 -14.22 -4.61
C GLY A 111 -2.52 -15.39 -3.66
N PHE A 112 -3.75 -15.48 -3.14
CA PHE A 112 -4.21 -16.66 -2.40
C PHE A 112 -3.99 -17.91 -3.28
N ALA A 113 -3.17 -18.84 -2.82
CA ALA A 113 -3.02 -20.17 -3.39
C ALA A 113 -3.81 -21.13 -2.48
N PRO A 114 -5.12 -21.34 -2.72
CA PRO A 114 -5.98 -22.05 -1.79
C PRO A 114 -5.74 -23.57 -1.82
N HIS A 115 -4.95 -24.08 -2.77
CA HIS A 115 -4.71 -25.51 -2.98
C HIS A 115 -3.27 -25.77 -3.43
N GLY A 116 -2.31 -25.69 -2.50
CA GLY A 116 -0.97 -26.19 -2.73
C GLY A 116 -0.93 -27.71 -2.58
N GLN A 117 -0.88 -28.45 -3.69
CA GLN A 117 -0.71 -29.92 -3.69
C GLN A 117 0.62 -30.38 -3.04
N TYR A 118 1.55 -29.46 -2.77
CA TYR A 118 2.81 -29.74 -2.11
C TYR A 118 3.15 -28.62 -1.10
N GLY A 119 2.77 -28.85 0.16
CA GLY A 119 3.53 -28.44 1.35
C GLY A 119 3.47 -26.98 1.81
N ARG A 120 2.64 -26.71 2.82
CA ARG A 120 2.98 -26.05 4.11
C ARG A 120 1.76 -26.06 5.02
N THR A 121 1.93 -26.47 6.29
CA THR A 121 0.85 -26.52 7.30
C THR A 121 0.36 -25.13 7.74
N TYR A 122 1.07 -24.08 7.31
CA TYR A 122 0.74 -22.67 7.56
C TYR A 122 1.12 -21.84 6.32
N SER A 123 0.12 -21.27 5.65
CA SER A 123 0.28 -20.21 4.64
C SER A 123 0.23 -18.85 5.33
N CYS A 124 1.08 -17.93 4.90
CA CYS A 124 0.98 -16.54 5.32
C CYS A 124 1.20 -15.63 4.12
N TRP A 125 0.30 -14.67 3.95
CA TRP A 125 0.24 -13.81 2.77
C TRP A 125 0.88 -12.46 3.08
N PRO A 126 2.03 -12.14 2.48
CA PRO A 126 2.65 -10.84 2.65
C PRO A 126 1.91 -9.79 1.82
N VAL A 127 1.49 -8.70 2.48
CA VAL A 127 0.99 -7.50 1.83
C VAL A 127 2.15 -6.52 1.65
N LYS A 128 2.56 -6.32 0.41
CA LYS A 128 3.63 -5.40 0.03
C LYS A 128 3.04 -4.05 -0.38
N LEU A 129 3.79 -3.00 -0.11
CA LEU A 129 3.45 -1.62 -0.40
C LEU A 129 4.60 -0.98 -1.18
N THR A 130 4.25 -0.30 -2.27
CA THR A 130 5.21 0.29 -3.19
C THR A 130 4.87 1.77 -3.42
N PRO A 131 5.83 2.70 -3.27
CA PRO A 131 5.63 4.10 -3.60
C PRO A 131 5.68 4.31 -5.12
N TYR A 132 4.57 4.78 -5.69
CA TYR A 132 4.44 5.17 -7.10
C TYR A 132 4.80 6.63 -7.34
N ASN A 133 5.66 7.20 -6.51
CA ASN A 133 6.21 8.53 -6.72
C ASN A 133 7.51 8.50 -7.52
N LEU A 134 8.22 7.37 -7.43
CA LEU A 134 9.52 7.13 -8.03
C LEU A 134 9.38 6.83 -9.54
N PRO A 135 10.44 7.03 -10.33
CA PRO A 135 10.47 6.62 -11.72
C PRO A 135 10.27 5.10 -11.89
N PRO A 136 9.80 4.63 -13.05
CA PRO A 136 9.44 3.23 -13.30
C PRO A 136 10.57 2.23 -13.01
N GLY A 137 11.83 2.61 -13.24
CA GLY A 137 12.99 1.75 -12.96
C GLY A 137 13.27 1.56 -11.47
N MET A 138 12.90 2.54 -10.62
CA MET A 138 13.08 2.46 -9.17
C MET A 138 11.83 1.94 -8.46
N CYS A 139 10.63 2.31 -8.92
CA CYS A 139 9.40 1.94 -8.23
C CYS A 139 9.18 0.42 -8.15
N MET A 140 9.68 -0.34 -9.13
CA MET A 140 9.60 -1.81 -9.14
C MET A 140 10.83 -2.51 -8.52
N SER A 141 11.79 -1.75 -7.99
CA SER A 141 12.94 -2.36 -7.31
C SER A 141 12.55 -2.85 -5.91
N SER A 142 13.17 -3.96 -5.49
CA SER A 142 12.90 -4.61 -4.19
C SER A 142 13.19 -3.71 -3.00
N GLU A 143 14.12 -2.76 -3.14
CA GLU A 143 14.51 -1.80 -2.09
C GLU A 143 13.37 -0.86 -1.70
N TYR A 144 12.45 -0.57 -2.63
CA TYR A 144 11.32 0.33 -2.42
C TYR A 144 10.01 -0.42 -2.17
N MET A 145 10.04 -1.75 -2.11
CA MET A 145 8.89 -2.57 -1.74
C MET A 145 8.90 -2.86 -0.24
N PHE A 146 7.95 -2.28 0.49
CA PHE A 146 7.85 -2.48 1.94
C PHE A 146 6.83 -3.56 2.29
N LEU A 147 7.22 -4.52 3.11
CA LEU A 147 6.26 -5.40 3.77
C LEU A 147 5.48 -4.63 4.84
N THR A 148 4.15 -4.71 4.76
CA THR A 148 3.24 -3.91 5.60
C THR A 148 2.40 -4.75 6.53
N MET A 149 1.94 -5.89 6.04
CA MET A 149 1.09 -6.79 6.80
C MET A 149 1.38 -8.22 6.40
N VAL A 150 1.23 -9.14 7.34
CA VAL A 150 1.21 -10.57 7.07
C VAL A 150 -0.14 -11.11 7.53
N ILE A 151 -0.87 -11.72 6.60
CA ILE A 151 -2.16 -12.35 6.86
C ILE A 151 -1.90 -13.85 7.02
N PRO A 152 -2.06 -14.43 8.22
CA PRO A 152 -2.05 -15.88 8.35
C PRO A 152 -3.29 -16.45 7.67
N ASP A 153 -3.12 -17.52 6.90
CA ASP A 153 -4.23 -18.25 6.31
C ASP A 153 -5.05 -18.96 7.42
N PRO A 154 -6.37 -19.17 7.25
CA PRO A 154 -7.24 -19.85 8.21
C PRO A 154 -6.88 -21.32 8.48
#